data_AF-X0TSK3-F1
#
_entry.id   AF-X0TSK3-F1
#
_cell.length_a   1.000
_cell.length_b   1.000
_cell.length_c   1.000
_cell.angle_alpha   90.00
_cell.angle_beta   90.00
_cell.angle_gamma   90.00
#
_symmetry.space_group_name_H-M   'P 1'
#
loop_
_entity.id
_entity.type
_entity.pdbx_description
1 polymer ?
#
loop_
_entity_poly.entity_id
_entity_poly.type
_entity_poly.pdbx_seq_one_letter_code
_entity_poly.pdbx_strand_id
1 'polypeptide(L)'
;GMLLLFLGLFFFALFGLVIGAVVYRVASPARPFNKTALIVGTTIIVLFVWTSSLVKEGRDFPSDMAGNAAANPKLRLGNRSIDDYRAEVAEQVRAFLSEHYPPGGTIGYIRWITTSGELSSVDIAPVKYSLKRPQCKHWWVIRVILSLGLLAFGVGSQTLLLKSK
;
A
#
# COMPACT_ATOMS: atom_id res chain seq x y z
N GLY A 1 -16.66 -9.68 3.05
CA GLY A 1 -15.70 -8.55 3.16
C GLY A 1 -14.90 -8.58 4.45
N MET A 2 -15.56 -8.50 5.61
CA MET A 2 -14.90 -8.39 6.93
C MET A 2 -13.97 -9.56 7.28
N LEU A 3 -14.32 -10.80 6.91
CA LEU A 3 -13.52 -11.99 7.25
C LEU A 3 -12.14 -11.98 6.58
N LEU A 4 -12.04 -11.60 5.31
CA LEU A 4 -10.75 -11.46 4.61
C LEU A 4 -9.89 -10.33 5.21
N LEU A 5 -10.52 -9.26 5.69
CA LEU A 5 -9.83 -8.17 6.37
C LEU A 5 -9.19 -8.65 7.69
N PHE A 6 -9.96 -9.32 8.56
CA PHE A 6 -9.46 -9.85 9.83
C PHE A 6 -8.40 -10.93 9.62
N LEU A 7 -8.56 -11.77 8.60
CA LEU A 7 -7.56 -12.78 8.26
C LEU A 7 -6.23 -12.14 7.84
N GLY A 8 -6.29 -11.11 6.98
CA GLY A 8 -5.10 -10.35 6.59
C GLY A 8 -4.43 -9.66 7.78
N LEU A 9 -5.22 -9.05 8.68
CA LEU A 9 -4.71 -8.40 9.88
C LEU A 9 -4.05 -9.40 10.85
N PHE A 10 -4.66 -10.59 11.01
CA PHE A 10 -4.11 -11.66 11.83
C PHE A 10 -2.74 -12.12 11.31
N PHE A 11 -2.64 -12.42 10.01
CA PHE A 11 -1.35 -12.81 9.42
C PHE A 11 -0.32 -11.70 9.50
N PHE A 12 -0.71 -10.44 9.28
CA PHE A 12 0.17 -9.30 9.45
C PHE A 12 0.74 -9.21 10.87
N ALA A 13 -0.12 -9.35 11.89
CA ALA A 13 0.31 -9.36 13.29
C ALA A 13 1.20 -10.57 13.61
N LEU A 14 0.85 -11.76 13.10
CA LEU A 14 1.63 -12.98 13.28
C LEU A 14 3.03 -12.86 12.68
N PHE A 15 3.15 -12.34 11.45
CA PHE A 15 4.44 -12.08 10.82
C PHE A 15 5.27 -11.08 11.63
N GLY A 16 4.65 -9.99 12.10
CA GLY A 16 5.32 -9.04 12.98
C GLY A 16 5.86 -9.67 14.26
N LEU A 17 5.08 -10.56 14.89
CA LEU A 17 5.49 -11.32 16.07
C LEU A 17 6.65 -12.28 15.79
N VAL A 18 6.59 -13.03 14.69
CA VAL A 18 7.65 -13.98 14.31
C VAL A 18 8.95 -13.24 14.02
N ILE A 19 8.91 -12.15 13.25
CA ILE A 19 10.09 -11.32 12.97
C ILE A 19 10.65 -10.75 14.28
N GLY A 20 9.79 -10.19 15.13
CA GLY A 20 10.20 -9.66 16.44
C GLY A 20 10.84 -10.73 17.32
N ALA A 21 10.30 -11.95 17.34
CA ALA A 21 10.86 -13.08 18.10
C ALA A 21 12.23 -13.53 17.56
N VAL A 22 12.40 -13.58 16.24
CA VAL A 22 13.69 -13.91 15.61
C VAL A 22 14.73 -12.84 15.93
N VAL A 23 14.39 -11.56 15.74
CA VAL A 23 15.27 -10.44 16.08
C VAL A 23 15.63 -10.47 17.55
N TYR A 24 14.67 -10.68 18.45
CA TYR A 24 14.92 -10.82 19.88
C TYR A 24 15.89 -11.96 20.18
N ARG A 25 15.69 -13.14 19.58
CA ARG A 25 16.52 -14.32 19.81
C ARG A 25 17.96 -14.09 19.38
N VAL A 26 18.15 -13.54 18.18
CA VAL A 26 19.48 -13.23 17.62
C VAL A 26 20.16 -12.12 18.39
N ALA A 27 19.43 -11.07 18.76
CA ALA A 27 20.01 -9.94 19.46
C ALA A 27 20.29 -10.27 20.94
N SER A 28 19.50 -11.12 21.59
CA SER A 28 19.52 -11.34 23.05
C SER A 28 20.89 -11.50 23.73
N PRO A 29 21.94 -12.06 23.10
CA PRO A 29 23.27 -12.13 23.70
C PRO A 29 23.98 -10.78 23.83
N ALA A 30 23.61 -9.77 23.05
CA ALA A 30 24.27 -8.46 22.96
C ALA A 30 23.75 -7.43 24.00
N ARG A 31 23.20 -7.88 25.14
CA ARG A 31 22.75 -6.99 26.21
C ARG A 31 23.95 -6.31 26.88
N PRO A 32 23.82 -5.05 27.36
CA PRO A 32 22.60 -4.22 27.39
C PRO A 32 22.36 -3.44 26.09
N PHE A 33 21.10 -3.36 25.65
CA PHE A 33 20.73 -2.56 24.49
C PHE A 33 20.43 -1.12 24.85
N ASN A 34 20.96 -0.19 24.06
CA ASN A 34 20.50 1.18 24.08
C ASN A 34 19.06 1.27 23.54
N LYS A 35 18.10 1.63 24.40
CA LYS A 35 16.67 1.75 24.04
C LYS A 35 16.45 2.72 22.90
N THR A 36 17.20 3.82 22.86
CA THR A 36 17.13 4.81 21.80
C THR A 36 17.53 4.19 20.47
N ALA A 37 18.61 3.41 20.44
CA ALA A 37 19.05 2.73 19.22
C ALA A 37 18.00 1.71 18.72
N LEU A 38 17.35 0.98 19.62
CA LEU A 38 16.31 0.01 19.26
C LEU A 38 15.06 0.70 18.69
N ILE A 39 14.61 1.79 19.31
CA ILE A 39 13.47 2.58 18.82
C ILE A 39 13.80 3.17 17.44
N VAL A 40 14.94 3.85 17.31
CA VAL A 40 15.37 4.48 16.06
C VAL A 40 15.51 3.44 14.95
N GLY A 41 16.19 2.31 15.21
CA GLY A 41 16.35 1.24 14.23
C GLY A 41 15.02 0.66 13.76
N THR A 42 14.09 0.43 14.69
CA THR A 42 12.76 -0.09 14.35
C THR A 42 11.96 0.91 13.53
N THR A 43 11.95 2.20 13.92
CA THR A 43 11.29 3.27 13.17
C THR A 43 11.83 3.36 11.74
N ILE A 44 13.15 3.26 11.55
CA ILE A 44 13.77 3.31 10.21
C ILE A 44 13.28 2.14 9.35
N ILE A 45 13.29 0.91 9.88
CA ILE A 45 12.85 -0.29 9.13
C ILE A 45 11.38 -0.15 8.72
N VAL A 46 10.54 0.31 9.65
CA VAL A 46 9.10 0.49 9.41
C VAL A 46 8.85 1.52 8.32
N LEU A 47 9.49 2.68 8.43
CA LEU A 47 9.38 3.74 7.43
C LEU A 47 9.87 3.23 6.07
N PHE A 48 10.99 2.51 6.03
CA PHE A 48 11.53 1.95 4.80
C PHE A 48 10.56 0.95 4.13
N VAL A 49 10.03 -0.01 4.89
CA VAL A 49 9.06 -1.00 4.38
C VAL A 49 7.79 -0.31 3.90
N TRP A 50 7.28 0.64 4.69
CA TRP A 50 6.08 1.40 4.35
C TRP A 50 6.28 2.23 3.07
N THR A 51 7.37 2.98 2.98
CA THR A 51 7.71 3.77 1.78
C THR A 51 7.91 2.87 0.57
N SER A 52 8.59 1.73 0.71
CA SER A 52 8.81 0.79 -0.40
C SER A 52 7.50 0.20 -0.91
N SER A 53 6.59 -0.16 0.00
CA SER A 53 5.25 -0.65 -0.33
C SER A 53 4.46 0.41 -1.10
N LEU A 54 4.48 1.67 -0.64
CA LEU A 54 3.80 2.77 -1.28
C LEU A 54 4.37 3.09 -2.67
N VAL A 55 5.70 3.02 -2.82
CA VAL A 55 6.38 3.21 -4.11
C VAL A 55 5.98 2.10 -5.09
N LYS A 56 5.96 0.84 -4.62
CA LYS A 56 5.52 -0.29 -5.43
C LYS A 56 4.06 -0.13 -5.87
N GLU A 57 3.15 0.16 -4.94
CA GLU A 57 1.74 0.37 -5.24
C GLU A 57 1.56 1.49 -6.28
N GLY A 58 2.25 2.62 -6.11
CA GLY A 58 2.18 3.73 -7.07
C GLY A 58 2.77 3.40 -8.45
N ARG A 59 3.76 2.51 -8.54
CA ARG A 59 4.34 2.05 -9.82
C ARG A 59 3.45 1.03 -10.53
N ASP A 60 2.89 0.09 -9.77
CA ASP A 60 2.06 -0.99 -10.30
C ASP A 60 0.61 -0.51 -10.58
N PHE A 61 0.22 0.64 -10.04
CA PHE A 61 -1.14 1.17 -10.15
C PHE A 61 -1.69 1.29 -11.59
N PRO A 62 -0.98 1.87 -12.58
CA PRO A 62 -1.50 1.94 -13.95
C PRO A 62 -1.73 0.57 -14.58
N SER A 63 -0.82 -0.39 -14.35
CA SER A 63 -0.97 -1.77 -14.82
C SER A 63 -2.11 -2.50 -14.12
N ASP A 64 -2.30 -2.29 -12.81
CA ASP A 64 -3.41 -2.88 -12.06
C ASP A 64 -4.75 -2.35 -12.59
N MET A 65 -4.85 -1.05 -12.87
CA MET A 65 -6.06 -0.46 -13.43
C MET A 65 -6.34 -0.99 -14.83
N ALA A 66 -5.31 -1.13 -15.67
CA ALA A 66 -5.42 -1.78 -16.97
C ALA A 66 -5.87 -3.25 -16.87
N GLY A 67 -5.32 -4.02 -15.94
CA GLY A 67 -5.71 -5.40 -15.68
C GLY A 67 -7.17 -5.51 -15.24
N ASN A 68 -7.61 -4.65 -14.32
CA ASN A 68 -9.00 -4.59 -13.86
C ASN A 68 -9.96 -4.18 -14.98
N ALA A 69 -9.57 -3.21 -15.82
CA ALA A 69 -10.36 -2.79 -16.97
C ALA A 69 -10.48 -3.92 -18.01
N ALA A 70 -9.41 -4.67 -18.25
CA ALA A 70 -9.37 -5.80 -19.17
C ALA A 70 -10.20 -7.01 -18.68
N ALA A 71 -10.34 -7.17 -17.37
CA ALA A 71 -11.17 -8.23 -16.76
C ALA A 71 -12.68 -7.93 -16.81
N ASN A 72 -13.10 -6.77 -17.34
CA ASN A 72 -14.51 -6.40 -17.40
C ASN A 72 -15.27 -7.26 -18.44
N PRO A 73 -16.31 -8.01 -18.04
CA PRO A 73 -17.05 -8.89 -18.95
C PRO A 73 -17.82 -8.14 -20.06
N LYS A 74 -18.03 -6.83 -19.92
CA LYS A 74 -18.68 -5.99 -20.93
C LYS A 74 -17.71 -5.41 -21.95
N LEU A 75 -16.41 -5.69 -21.82
CA LEU A 75 -15.39 -5.15 -22.70
C LEU A 75 -15.56 -5.72 -24.11
N ARG A 76 -15.64 -4.82 -25.11
CA ARG A 76 -15.70 -5.16 -26.53
C ARG A 76 -14.46 -4.58 -27.22
N LEU A 77 -13.46 -5.42 -27.47
CA LEU A 77 -12.18 -5.01 -28.05
C LEU A 77 -12.20 -4.87 -29.59
N GLY A 78 -13.23 -5.40 -30.24
CA GLY A 78 -13.25 -5.49 -31.71
C GLY A 78 -12.07 -6.33 -32.20
N ASN A 79 -11.25 -5.75 -33.07
CA ASN A 79 -10.05 -6.41 -33.62
C ASN A 79 -8.76 -6.13 -32.82
N ARG A 80 -8.83 -5.40 -31.70
CA ARG A 80 -7.64 -5.10 -30.86
C ARG A 80 -7.29 -6.28 -29.95
N SER A 81 -5.99 -6.48 -29.72
CA SER A 81 -5.53 -7.45 -28.71
C SER A 81 -5.78 -6.92 -27.29
N ILE A 82 -5.89 -7.84 -26.32
CA ILE A 82 -6.07 -7.47 -24.91
C ILE A 82 -4.85 -6.75 -24.34
N ASP A 83 -3.66 -7.06 -24.85
CA ASP A 83 -2.41 -6.48 -24.37
C ASP A 83 -2.23 -5.04 -24.89
N ASP A 84 -2.62 -4.75 -26.14
CA ASP A 84 -2.66 -3.39 -26.67
C ASP A 84 -3.61 -2.52 -25.85
N TYR A 85 -4.80 -3.03 -25.55
CA TYR A 85 -5.77 -2.34 -24.71
C TYR A 85 -5.24 -2.07 -23.30
N ARG A 86 -4.54 -3.04 -22.68
CA ARG A 86 -3.92 -2.83 -21.36
C ARG A 86 -2.84 -1.76 -21.39
N ALA A 87 -2.01 -1.76 -22.43
CA ALA A 87 -0.97 -0.76 -22.60
C ALA A 87 -1.57 0.66 -22.75
N GLU A 88 -2.61 0.80 -23.58
CA GLU A 88 -3.35 2.04 -23.79
C GLU A 88 -3.98 2.56 -22.50
N VAL A 89 -4.67 1.72 -21.73
CA VAL A 89 -5.27 2.12 -20.44
C VAL A 89 -4.19 2.52 -19.43
N ALA A 90 -3.09 1.76 -19.34
CA ALA A 90 -2.00 2.09 -18.41
C ALA A 90 -1.35 3.43 -18.78
N GLU A 91 -1.18 3.73 -20.07
CA GLU A 91 -0.68 5.02 -20.54
C GLU A 91 -1.63 6.17 -20.21
N GLN A 92 -2.93 6.01 -20.44
CA GLN A 92 -3.93 7.02 -20.08
C GLN A 92 -3.96 7.31 -18.58
N VAL A 93 -3.87 6.28 -17.73
CA VAL A 93 -3.78 6.47 -16.27
C VAL A 93 -2.51 7.23 -15.89
N ARG A 94 -1.36 6.95 -16.53
CA ARG A 94 -0.13 7.72 -16.30
C ARG A 94 -0.27 9.17 -16.75
N ALA A 95 -0.86 9.41 -17.91
CA ALA A 95 -1.11 10.75 -18.46
C ALA A 95 -2.01 11.54 -17.50
N PHE A 96 -3.14 10.97 -17.09
CA PHE A 96 -4.06 11.56 -16.12
C PHE A 96 -3.35 11.97 -14.82
N LEU A 97 -2.55 11.05 -14.24
CA LEU A 97 -1.79 11.34 -13.02
C LEU A 97 -0.76 12.45 -13.24
N SER A 98 -0.12 12.51 -14.41
CA SER A 98 0.86 13.57 -14.73
C SER A 98 0.21 14.94 -14.89
N GLU A 99 -0.98 14.99 -15.49
CA GLU A 99 -1.70 16.22 -15.83
C GLU A 99 -2.40 16.81 -14.60
N HIS A 100 -3.15 15.99 -13.87
CA HIS A 100 -3.96 16.45 -12.75
C HIS A 100 -3.18 16.46 -11.42
N TYR A 101 -2.10 15.67 -11.33
CA TYR A 101 -1.30 15.50 -10.11
C TYR A 101 0.21 15.56 -10.39
N PRO A 102 0.74 16.67 -10.93
CA PRO A 102 2.17 16.79 -11.27
C PRO A 102 3.06 16.53 -10.04
N PRO A 103 4.22 15.87 -10.20
CA PRO A 103 4.87 15.46 -11.45
C PRO A 103 4.37 14.11 -12.04
N GLY A 104 3.26 13.55 -11.53
CA GLY A 104 2.81 12.20 -11.91
C GLY A 104 3.59 11.08 -11.20
N GLY A 105 3.56 9.88 -11.78
CA GLY A 105 4.18 8.68 -11.21
C GLY A 105 3.72 8.38 -9.78
N THR A 106 4.62 7.90 -8.92
CA THR A 106 4.31 7.58 -7.52
C THR A 106 3.87 8.81 -6.72
N ILE A 107 4.49 9.98 -6.94
CA ILE A 107 4.14 11.20 -6.21
C ILE A 107 2.73 11.67 -6.61
N GLY A 108 2.42 11.66 -7.91
CA GLY A 108 1.09 11.96 -8.42
C GLY A 108 0.03 10.99 -7.91
N TYR A 109 0.36 9.70 -7.84
CA TYR A 109 -0.50 8.68 -7.23
C TYR A 109 -0.80 8.98 -5.75
N ILE A 110 0.21 9.33 -4.94
CA ILE A 110 0.02 9.68 -3.52
C ILE A 110 -0.86 10.92 -3.37
N ARG A 111 -0.66 11.95 -4.21
CA ARG A 111 -1.51 13.16 -4.23
C ARG A 111 -2.94 12.83 -4.65
N TRP A 112 -3.12 11.98 -5.65
CA TRP A 112 -4.43 11.52 -6.10
C TRP A 112 -5.19 10.77 -5.00
N ILE A 113 -4.59 9.75 -4.37
CA ILE A 113 -5.26 8.94 -3.34
C ILE A 113 -5.60 9.74 -2.09
N THR A 114 -4.80 10.75 -1.76
CA THR A 114 -5.04 11.63 -0.61
C THR A 114 -6.11 12.70 -0.85
N THR A 115 -6.38 13.06 -2.11
CA THR A 115 -7.33 14.13 -2.46
C THR A 115 -8.65 13.61 -3.01
N SER A 116 -8.63 12.83 -4.09
CA SER A 116 -9.81 12.39 -4.85
C SER A 116 -10.02 10.87 -4.80
N GLY A 117 -8.97 10.06 -4.88
CA GLY A 117 -9.06 8.59 -4.86
C GLY A 117 -10.02 7.98 -5.89
N GLU A 118 -10.53 8.79 -6.81
CA GLU A 118 -11.54 8.45 -7.80
C GLU A 118 -10.99 8.81 -9.18
N LEU A 119 -11.11 7.88 -10.12
CA LEU A 119 -10.85 8.11 -11.53
C LEU A 119 -12.21 8.12 -12.23
N SER A 120 -12.62 9.28 -12.69
CA SER A 120 -13.87 9.43 -13.43
C SER A 120 -13.76 8.71 -14.77
N SER A 121 -14.84 8.05 -15.17
CA SER A 121 -14.94 7.32 -16.45
C SER A 121 -14.74 8.17 -17.70
N VAL A 122 -14.82 9.48 -17.53
CA VAL A 122 -14.81 10.46 -18.62
C VAL A 122 -13.38 10.65 -19.13
N ASP A 123 -12.37 10.33 -18.33
CA ASP A 123 -10.98 10.68 -18.58
C ASP A 123 -10.18 9.54 -19.26
N ILE A 124 -10.80 8.37 -19.47
CA ILE A 124 -10.17 7.17 -20.05
C ILE A 124 -10.99 6.70 -21.27
N ALA A 125 -10.79 7.33 -22.43
CA ALA A 125 -11.43 6.91 -23.67
C ALA A 125 -10.79 5.59 -24.19
N PRO A 126 -11.55 4.60 -24.71
CA PRO A 126 -12.95 4.66 -25.11
C PRO A 126 -13.94 4.13 -24.05
N VAL A 127 -13.50 3.91 -22.83
CA VAL A 127 -14.27 3.11 -21.86
C VAL A 127 -15.04 4.06 -20.94
N LYS A 128 -16.34 4.23 -21.19
CA LYS A 128 -17.29 4.89 -20.27
C LYS A 128 -17.54 4.05 -19.00
N TYR A 129 -16.49 3.51 -18.38
CA TYR A 129 -16.58 2.76 -17.14
C TYR A 129 -15.96 3.57 -16.02
N SER A 130 -16.76 3.84 -14.99
CA SER A 130 -16.25 4.53 -13.81
C SER A 130 -15.47 3.50 -13.03
N LEU A 131 -14.14 3.59 -13.10
CA LEU A 131 -13.22 2.85 -12.25
C LEU A 131 -13.35 3.42 -10.83
N LYS A 132 -14.50 3.19 -10.20
CA LYS A 132 -14.69 3.40 -8.76
C LYS A 132 -13.95 2.27 -8.07
N ARG A 133 -12.69 2.49 -7.70
CA ARG A 133 -12.11 1.67 -6.64
C ARG A 133 -12.95 1.95 -5.39
N PRO A 134 -13.53 0.94 -4.72
CA PRO A 134 -14.25 1.14 -3.45
C PRO A 134 -13.31 1.46 -2.28
N GLN A 135 -12.11 1.99 -2.55
CA GLN A 135 -11.20 2.49 -1.53
C GLN A 135 -11.69 3.88 -1.12
N CYS A 136 -12.65 3.93 -0.19
CA CYS A 136 -13.08 5.17 0.43
C CYS A 136 -11.85 5.91 0.98
N LYS A 137 -11.59 7.13 0.49
CA LYS A 137 -10.44 8.00 0.82
C LYS A 137 -9.95 7.88 2.27
N HIS A 138 -10.89 7.99 3.22
CA HIS A 138 -10.61 8.01 4.66
C HIS A 138 -10.20 6.64 5.20
N TRP A 139 -10.71 5.54 4.63
CA TRP A 139 -10.40 4.19 5.10
C TRP A 139 -8.94 3.81 4.83
N TRP A 140 -8.35 4.28 3.73
CA TRP A 140 -6.93 4.06 3.47
C TRP A 140 -6.06 4.76 4.54
N VAL A 141 -6.38 6.03 4.84
CA VAL A 141 -5.67 6.80 5.88
C VAL A 141 -5.83 6.15 7.25
N ILE A 142 -7.06 5.76 7.61
CA ILE A 142 -7.36 5.05 8.85
C ILE A 142 -6.56 3.75 8.93
N ARG A 143 -6.50 2.96 7.85
CA ARG A 143 -5.71 1.71 7.80
C ARG A 143 -4.23 1.98 8.04
N VAL A 144 -3.67 3.04 7.46
CA VAL A 144 -2.28 3.42 7.67
C VAL A 144 -2.03 3.81 9.13
N ILE A 145 -2.88 4.67 9.70
CA ILE A 145 -2.77 5.10 11.10
C ILE A 145 -2.88 3.91 12.06
N LEU A 146 -3.85 3.01 11.85
CA LEU A 146 -4.01 1.80 12.64
C LEU A 146 -2.80 0.87 12.52
N SER A 147 -2.26 0.71 11.31
CA SER A 147 -1.07 -0.14 11.10
C SER A 147 0.15 0.42 11.84
N LEU A 148 0.35 1.75 11.80
CA LEU A 148 1.41 2.42 12.55
C LEU A 148 1.19 2.32 14.06
N GLY A 149 -0.06 2.49 14.53
CA GLY A 149 -0.41 2.39 15.94
C GLY A 149 -0.22 0.97 16.50
N LEU A 150 -0.69 -0.04 15.79
CA LEU A 150 -0.51 -1.45 16.17
C LEU A 150 0.97 -1.84 16.17
N LEU A 151 1.74 -1.34 15.20
CA LEU A 151 3.16 -1.60 15.15
C LEU A 151 3.91 -0.89 16.28
N ALA A 152 3.60 0.38 16.56
CA ALA A 152 4.16 1.11 17.70
C ALA A 152 3.82 0.42 19.03
N PHE A 153 2.59 -0.09 19.18
CA PHE A 153 2.17 -0.88 20.33
C PHE A 153 2.95 -2.20 20.44
N GLY A 154 3.10 -2.93 19.34
CA GLY A 154 3.89 -4.18 19.29
C GLY A 154 5.33 -3.97 19.75
N VAL A 155 6.00 -2.94 19.23
CA VAL A 155 7.36 -2.57 19.62
C VAL A 155 7.41 -2.10 21.07
N GLY A 156 6.48 -1.24 21.47
CA GLY A 156 6.38 -0.71 22.84
C GLY A 156 6.21 -1.81 23.89
N SER A 157 5.31 -2.76 23.66
CA SER A 157 5.05 -3.87 24.58
C SER A 157 6.29 -4.75 24.80
N GLN A 158 7.10 -4.99 23.76
CA GLN A 158 8.36 -5.72 23.87
C GLN A 158 9.42 -4.95 24.68
N THR A 159 9.48 -3.63 24.52
CA THR A 159 10.42 -2.79 25.29
C THR A 159 10.03 -2.67 26.77
N LEU A 160 8.74 -2.73 27.10
CA LEU A 160 8.26 -2.72 28.48
C LEU A 160 8.61 -4.02 29.21
N LEU A 161 8.47 -5.17 28.54
CA LEU A 161 8.88 -6.48 29.09
C LEU A 161 10.37 -6.55 29.44
N LEU A 162 11.22 -5.86 28.68
CA LEU A 162 12.66 -5.76 28.96
C LEU A 162 12.98 -4.94 30.23
N LYS A 163 12.04 -4.17 30.77
CA LYS A 163 12.24 -3.32 31.96
C LYS A 163 11.95 -4.06 33.28
N SER A 164 11.33 -5.23 33.21
CA SER A 164 10.88 -6.03 34.38
C SER A 164 11.87 -7.11 34.81
N LYS A 165 13.05 -7.19 34.18
CA LYS A 165 14.17 -8.06 34.57
C LYS A 165 15.39 -7.20 34.82
#